data_AF-A0A3Q9EL54-F1
#
_entry.id   AF-A0A3Q9EL54-F1
#
_cell.length_a   1.000
_cell.length_b   1.000
_cell.length_c   1.000
_cell.angle_alpha   90.00
_cell.angle_beta   90.00
_cell.angle_gamma   90.00
#
_symmetry.space_group_name_H-M   'P 1'
#
loop_
_entity.id
_entity.type
_entity.pdbx_description
1 polymer ?
#
loop_
_entity_poly.entity_id
_entity_poly.type
_entity_poly.pdbx_seq_one_letter_code
_entity_poly.pdbx_strand_id
1 'polypeptide(L)' 'MTAPTEEQTLSAECTLGQRPGYEDTHDLCRQTKDVPLPYSNGVLLVRRCRCACHVHRSLAAQ' A
#
# COMPACT_ATOMS: atom_id res chain seq x y z
N MET A 1 -18.87 -14.90 -12.44
CA MET A 1 -17.62 -14.69 -11.65
C MET A 1 -17.30 -13.21 -11.75
N THR A 2 -17.42 -12.48 -10.65
CA THR A 2 -17.10 -11.04 -10.63
C THR A 2 -15.59 -10.91 -10.60
N ALA A 3 -15.01 -10.18 -11.55
CA ALA A 3 -13.58 -9.87 -11.51
C ALA A 3 -13.28 -9.09 -10.22
N PRO A 4 -12.16 -9.36 -9.52
CA PRO A 4 -11.73 -8.48 -8.45
C PRO A 4 -11.55 -7.09 -9.07
N THR A 5 -12.44 -6.17 -8.74
CA THR A 5 -12.21 -4.73 -8.92
C THR A 5 -10.82 -4.47 -8.40
N GLU A 6 -10.01 -3.65 -9.08
CA GLU A 6 -8.67 -3.31 -8.61
C GLU A 6 -8.74 -2.71 -7.19
N GLU A 7 -8.75 -3.60 -6.20
CA GLU A 7 -8.68 -3.27 -4.79
C GLU A 7 -7.30 -2.65 -4.67
N GLN A 8 -7.29 -1.32 -4.59
CA GLN A 8 -6.09 -0.56 -4.36
C GLN A 8 -5.35 -1.27 -3.22
N THR A 9 -4.15 -1.74 -3.49
CA THR A 9 -3.38 -2.45 -2.49
C THR A 9 -2.97 -1.43 -1.43
N LEU A 10 -3.74 -1.35 -0.36
CA LEU A 10 -3.53 -0.42 0.74
C LEU A 10 -2.84 -1.14 1.89
N SER A 11 -2.00 -0.42 2.62
CA SER A 11 -1.53 -0.87 3.93
C SER A 11 -2.68 -0.94 4.92
N ALA A 12 -2.47 -1.63 6.04
CA ALA A 12 -3.44 -1.64 7.12
C ALA A 12 -3.69 -0.21 7.65
N GLU A 13 -2.62 0.58 7.74
CA GLU A 13 -2.64 1.98 8.18
C GLU A 13 -3.51 2.85 7.26
N CYS A 14 -3.31 2.76 5.94
CA CYS A 14 -4.12 3.52 4.99
C CYS A 14 -5.56 3.00 4.87
N THR A 15 -5.80 1.73 5.18
CA THR A 15 -7.15 1.14 5.23
C THR A 15 -7.91 1.67 6.44
N LEU A 16 -7.25 1.75 7.60
CA LEU A 16 -7.84 2.28 8.83
C LEU A 16 -8.00 3.80 8.75
N GLY A 17 -7.02 4.52 8.21
CA GLY A 17 -7.07 5.99 8.09
C GLY A 17 -8.18 6.54 7.20
N GLN A 18 -8.83 5.70 6.39
CA GLN A 18 -10.05 6.08 5.65
C GLN A 18 -11.32 6.04 6.50
N ARG A 19 -11.24 5.48 7.70
CA ARG A 19 -12.37 5.39 8.62
C ARG A 19 -12.41 6.64 9.50
N PRO A 20 -13.60 7.22 9.75
CA PRO A 20 -13.75 8.31 10.70
C PRO A 20 -13.19 7.93 12.08
N GLY A 21 -12.41 8.82 12.69
CA GLY A 21 -11.79 8.62 14.00
C GLY A 21 -10.48 7.83 13.99
N TYR A 22 -9.96 7.47 12.81
CA TYR A 22 -8.66 6.80 12.64
C TYR A 22 -7.71 7.55 11.70
N GLU A 23 -8.03 8.80 11.36
CA GLU A 23 -7.32 9.62 10.36
C GLU A 23 -5.81 9.67 10.62
N ASP A 24 -5.42 9.86 11.89
CA ASP A 24 -4.01 9.93 12.32
C ASP A 24 -3.24 8.62 12.06
N THR A 25 -3.94 7.49 11.93
CA THR A 25 -3.32 6.20 11.60
C THR A 25 -2.71 6.24 10.20
N HIS A 26 -3.22 7.08 9.30
CA HIS A 26 -2.67 7.26 7.96
C HIS A 26 -1.20 7.70 7.99
N ASP A 27 -0.84 8.61 8.89
CA ASP A 27 0.51 9.18 9.00
C ASP A 27 1.56 8.16 9.46
N LEU A 28 1.10 7.01 9.99
CA LEU A 28 1.97 5.91 10.38
C LEU A 28 2.37 5.01 9.21
N CYS A 29 1.77 5.18 8.03
CA CYS A 29 2.05 4.33 6.88
C CYS A 29 3.50 4.46 6.40
N ARG A 30 4.26 3.37 6.50
CA ARG A 30 5.65 3.27 6.01
C ARG A 30 5.83 2.31 4.85
N GLN A 31 4.76 1.64 4.43
CA GLN A 31 4.75 0.62 3.38
C GLN A 31 4.83 1.24 1.97
N THR A 32 5.88 2.02 1.69
CA THR A 32 6.05 2.79 0.44
C THR A 32 6.81 2.04 -0.64
N LYS A 33 7.38 0.87 -0.31
CA LYS A 33 8.21 0.04 -1.18
C LYS A 33 7.80 -1.41 -1.08
N ASP A 34 7.95 -2.13 -2.19
CA ASP A 34 7.70 -3.56 -2.24
C ASP A 34 8.80 -4.30 -1.44
N VAL A 35 8.39 -5.31 -0.68
CA VAL A 35 9.29 -6.19 0.06
C VAL A 35 9.31 -7.54 -0.64
N PRO A 36 10.43 -7.95 -1.25
CA PRO A 36 10.54 -9.25 -1.90
C PRO A 36 10.51 -10.36 -0.85
N LEU A 37 9.90 -11.50 -1.21
CA LEU A 37 9.98 -12.70 -0.40
C LEU A 37 11.37 -13.31 -0.54
N PRO A 38 12.11 -13.53 0.57
CA PRO A 38 13.43 -14.15 0.50
C PRO A 38 13.39 -15.51 -0.20
N TYR A 39 14.45 -15.81 -0.97
CA TYR A 39 14.62 -17.08 -1.70
C TYR A 39 13.55 -17.37 -2.78
N SER A 40 12.74 -16.38 -3.14
CA SER A 40 11.74 -16.50 -4.20
C SER A 40 12.04 -15.52 -5.33
N ASN A 41 11.91 -15.98 -6.57
CA ASN A 41 12.08 -15.11 -7.73
C ASN A 41 10.75 -14.45 -8.09
N GLY A 42 10.71 -13.11 -8.02
CA GLY A 42 9.56 -12.31 -8.48
C GLY A 42 8.33 -12.31 -7.56
N VAL A 43 8.40 -12.97 -6.39
CA VAL A 43 7.32 -12.97 -5.39
C VAL A 43 7.55 -11.89 -4.35
N LEU A 44 6.51 -11.13 -4.03
CA LEU A 44 6.54 -10.08 -3.02
C LEU A 44 5.88 -10.58 -1.73
N LEU A 45 6.60 -10.50 -0.62
CA LEU A 45 6.08 -10.77 0.73
C LEU A 45 5.11 -9.69 1.16
N VAL A 46 5.42 -8.43 0.83
CA VAL A 46 4.57 -7.27 1.09
C VAL A 46 4.59 -6.38 -0.14
N ARG A 47 3.42 -6.07 -0.69
CA ARG A 47 3.27 -5.07 -1.76
C ARG A 47 3.37 -3.66 -1.18
N ARG A 48 3.92 -2.70 -1.91
CA ARG A 48 3.82 -1.29 -1.52
C ARG A 48 2.35 -0.84 -1.47
N CYS A 49 2.05 0.05 -0.54
CA CYS A 49 0.80 0.77 -0.47
C CYS A 49 0.64 1.67 -1.70
N ARG A 50 -0.53 1.59 -2.34
CA ARG A 50 -0.90 2.35 -3.54
C ARG A 50 -1.94 3.43 -3.26
N CYS A 51 -2.05 3.92 -2.03
CA CYS A 51 -2.90 5.08 -1.75
C CYS A 51 -2.40 6.30 -2.54
N ALA A 52 -3.32 7.18 -2.96
CA ALA A 52 -2.96 8.36 -3.76
C ALA A 52 -1.86 9.21 -3.12
N CYS A 53 -1.86 9.34 -1.79
CA CYS A 53 -0.85 10.06 -1.00
C CYS A 53 0.58 9.53 -1.24
N HIS A 54 0.74 8.23 -1.51
CA HIS A 54 2.05 7.60 -1.73
C HIS A 54 2.35 7.35 -3.21
N VAL A 55 1.34 7.19 -4.06
CA VAL A 55 1.51 7.05 -5.53
C VAL A 55 2.16 8.30 -6.11
N HIS A 56 1.69 9.49 -5.71
CA HIS A 56 2.30 10.76 -6.14
C HIS A 56 3.75 10.92 -5.67
N ARG A 57 4.11 10.35 -4.51
CA ARG A 57 5.48 10.42 -3.96
C ARG A 57 6.44 9.43 -4.60
N SER A 58 5.95 8.29 -5.09
CA SER A 58 6.78 7.24 -5.70
C SER A 58 7.06 7.49 -7.18
N LEU A 59 6.22 8.26 -7.87
CA LEU A 59 6.51 8.76 -9.24
C LEU A 59 7.67 9.78 -9.28
N ALA A 60 7.85 10.56 -8.21
CA ALA A 60 8.91 11.57 -8.09
C ALA A 60 10.29 11.00 -7.73
N ALA A 61 10.41 9.69 -7.49
CA ALA A 61 11.65 9.01 -7.08
C ALA A 61 12.16 8.01 -8.13
N GLN A 62 11.76 8.17 -9.39
CA GLN A 62 12.25 7.38 -10.53
C GLN A 62 13.31 8.15 -11.30
#